data_AF-S7T0K0-F1
#
_entry.id   AF-S7T0K0-F1
#
_cell.length_a   1.000
_cell.length_b   1.000
_cell.length_c   1.000
_cell.angle_alpha   90.00
_cell.angle_beta   90.00
_cell.angle_gamma   90.00
#
_symmetry.space_group_name_H-M   'P 1'
#
loop_
_entity.id
_entity.type
_entity.pdbx_description
1 polymer ?
#
loop_
_entity_poly.entity_id
_entity_poly.type
_entity_poly.pdbx_seq_one_letter_code
_entity_poly.pdbx_strand_id
1 'polypeptide(L)'
;MSHELLRQPKWRVIDQSHFGPLFDAKQSFAIDDALCTAVGAGQSDAVVRTWVHENTVVLGAADTKLPYIDEAISFLRQEGYRVVVRNSGGLAVVLDSGVLNISLIFPETKNTIAIEQGYEAMYALMAAMLASYGAALRRGKWLVPIALGVMI
;
A
#
# COMPACT_ATOMS: atom_id res chain seq x y z
N MET A 1 -18.57 -13.66 3.48
CA MET A 1 -17.72 -14.52 4.33
C MET A 1 -16.32 -13.91 4.37
N SER A 2 -15.67 -13.86 5.54
CA SER A 2 -14.30 -13.34 5.68
C SER A 2 -13.31 -14.25 4.93
N HIS A 3 -12.41 -13.68 4.13
CA HIS A 3 -11.34 -14.42 3.44
C HIS A 3 -10.42 -15.14 4.44
N GLU A 4 -9.87 -16.31 4.08
CA GLU A 4 -9.06 -17.14 5.00
C GLU A 4 -7.84 -16.42 5.52
N LEU A 5 -7.11 -15.70 4.66
CA LEU A 5 -5.95 -14.90 5.07
C LEU A 5 -6.29 -13.83 6.13
N LEU A 6 -7.53 -13.34 6.20
CA LEU A 6 -7.89 -12.36 7.24
C LEU A 6 -8.05 -13.00 8.64
N ARG A 7 -8.13 -14.33 8.72
CA ARG A 7 -8.25 -15.11 9.96
C ARG A 7 -6.89 -15.48 10.52
N GLN A 8 -6.20 -14.50 11.07
CA GLN A 8 -4.93 -14.72 11.76
C GLN A 8 -5.16 -14.95 13.27
N PRO A 9 -4.37 -15.81 13.94
CA PRO A 9 -4.49 -16.01 15.38
C PRO A 9 -4.18 -14.73 16.16
N LYS A 10 -3.31 -13.89 15.61
CA LYS A 10 -2.94 -12.60 16.17
C LYS A 10 -2.56 -11.64 15.06
N TRP A 11 -2.94 -10.38 15.26
CA TRP A 11 -2.58 -9.26 14.39
C TRP A 11 -1.76 -8.25 15.18
N ARG A 12 -0.72 -7.71 14.54
CA ARG A 12 -0.11 -6.44 14.93
C ARG A 12 -0.76 -5.35 14.11
N VAL A 13 -1.27 -4.32 14.78
CA VAL A 13 -1.82 -3.12 14.14
C VAL A 13 -0.80 -2.00 14.30
N ILE A 14 -0.34 -1.43 13.18
CA ILE A 14 0.62 -0.33 13.16
C ILE A 14 -0.03 0.87 12.48
N ASP A 15 -0.37 1.90 13.25
CA ASP A 15 -0.93 3.13 12.70
C ASP A 15 0.15 4.20 12.50
N GLN A 16 0.39 4.53 11.24
CA GLN A 16 1.26 5.64 10.81
C GLN A 16 0.52 6.64 9.92
N SER A 17 -0.80 6.76 10.05
CA SER A 17 -1.61 7.72 9.32
C SER A 17 -1.50 9.17 9.83
N HIS A 18 -0.83 9.40 10.96
CA HIS A 18 -0.78 10.72 11.64
C HIS A 18 0.64 11.32 11.78
N PHE A 19 1.63 10.86 11.01
CA PHE A 19 3.03 11.31 11.17
C PHE A 19 3.36 12.68 10.52
N GLY A 20 2.38 13.28 9.83
CA GLY A 20 2.51 14.62 9.23
C GLY A 20 3.45 14.68 8.01
N PRO A 21 3.73 15.90 7.49
CA PRO A 21 4.39 16.09 6.20
C PRO A 21 5.85 15.64 6.18
N LEU A 22 6.53 15.57 7.34
CA LEU A 22 7.93 15.18 7.43
C LEU A 22 8.16 13.67 7.20
N PHE A 23 7.10 12.88 7.20
CA PHE A 23 7.17 11.45 6.91
C PHE A 23 7.34 11.22 5.41
N ASP A 24 8.55 10.82 5.01
CA ASP A 24 8.90 10.57 3.61
C ASP A 24 8.34 9.22 3.16
N ALA A 25 7.74 9.17 1.96
CA ALA A 25 7.20 7.94 1.39
C ALA A 25 8.23 6.80 1.28
N LYS A 26 9.53 7.12 1.10
CA LYS A 26 10.61 6.11 1.15
C LYS A 26 10.67 5.38 2.48
N GLN A 27 10.35 6.04 3.59
CA GLN A 27 10.32 5.41 4.91
C GLN A 27 9.17 4.39 4.98
N SER A 28 8.00 4.70 4.42
CA SER A 28 6.90 3.73 4.35
C SER A 28 7.27 2.48 3.57
N PHE A 29 7.92 2.62 2.42
CA PHE A 29 8.39 1.47 1.64
C PHE A 29 9.46 0.67 2.41
N ALA A 30 10.42 1.33 3.04
CA ALA A 30 11.44 0.65 3.84
C ALA A 30 10.85 -0.08 5.06
N ILE A 31 9.83 0.50 5.70
CA ILE A 31 9.12 -0.14 6.82
C ILE A 31 8.35 -1.37 6.33
N ASP A 32 7.63 -1.26 5.22
CA ASP A 32 6.90 -2.39 4.65
C ASP A 32 7.87 -3.54 4.28
N ASP A 33 9.02 -3.26 3.66
CA ASP A 33 10.04 -4.28 3.34
C ASP A 33 10.61 -4.96 4.60
N ALA A 34 10.89 -4.16 5.65
CA ALA A 34 11.38 -4.68 6.92
C ALA A 34 10.33 -5.56 7.63
N LEU A 35 9.05 -5.18 7.55
CA LEU A 35 7.95 -5.96 8.10
C LEU A 35 7.74 -7.25 7.32
N CYS A 36 7.77 -7.23 5.99
CA CYS A 36 7.73 -8.46 5.18
C CYS A 36 8.87 -9.40 5.54
N THR A 37 10.09 -8.88 5.69
CA THR A 37 11.24 -9.67 6.13
C THR A 37 11.01 -10.32 7.49
N ALA A 38 10.56 -9.53 8.48
CA ALA A 38 10.35 -10.03 9.84
C ALA A 38 9.19 -11.04 9.93
N VAL A 39 8.07 -10.76 9.25
CA VAL A 39 6.89 -11.64 9.24
C VAL A 39 7.17 -12.93 8.46
N GLY A 40 7.79 -12.83 7.29
CA GLY A 40 8.19 -13.97 6.48
C GLY A 40 9.22 -14.88 7.18
N ALA A 41 10.11 -14.29 8.00
CA ALA A 41 11.04 -15.04 8.85
C ALA A 41 10.41 -15.63 10.13
N GLY A 42 9.10 -15.43 10.36
CA GLY A 42 8.42 -15.88 11.58
C GLY A 42 8.84 -15.13 12.84
N GLN A 43 9.52 -13.98 12.70
CA GLN A 43 9.97 -13.12 13.80
C GLN A 43 8.90 -12.11 14.22
N SER A 44 7.78 -12.03 13.48
CA SER A 44 6.63 -11.20 13.77
C SER A 44 5.33 -11.92 13.41
N ASP A 45 4.29 -11.66 14.19
CA ASP A 45 2.90 -12.00 13.80
C ASP A 45 2.48 -11.21 12.54
N ALA A 46 1.38 -11.63 11.90
CA ALA A 46 0.77 -10.91 10.78
C ALA A 46 0.52 -9.42 11.12
N VAL A 47 0.71 -8.54 10.13
CA VAL A 47 0.67 -7.09 10.34
C VAL A 47 -0.37 -6.45 9.42
N VAL A 48 -1.22 -5.61 10.00
CA VAL A 48 -1.97 -4.59 9.27
C VAL A 48 -1.36 -3.23 9.60
N ARG A 49 -0.94 -2.50 8.57
CA ARG A 49 -0.31 -1.19 8.69
C ARG A 49 -1.06 -0.16 7.88
N THR A 50 -1.30 1.00 8.48
CA THR A 50 -1.90 2.17 7.82
C THR A 50 -0.92 3.32 7.73
N TRP A 51 -0.92 4.04 6.61
CA TRP A 51 -0.02 5.18 6.40
C TRP A 51 -0.60 6.19 5.41
N VAL A 52 -0.24 7.46 5.60
CA VAL A 52 -0.69 8.61 4.81
C VAL A 52 0.52 9.49 4.52
N HIS A 53 0.58 10.10 3.33
CA HIS A 53 1.61 11.07 2.97
C HIS A 53 1.00 12.30 2.34
N GLU A 54 1.60 13.46 2.59
CA GLU A 54 1.23 14.71 1.94
C GLU A 54 1.86 14.82 0.55
N ASN A 55 1.09 15.29 -0.43
CA ASN A 55 1.49 15.75 -1.76
C ASN A 55 2.71 15.00 -2.32
N THR A 56 2.59 13.69 -2.53
CA THR A 56 3.68 12.85 -3.02
C THR A 56 3.25 12.05 -4.24
N VAL A 57 4.02 12.12 -5.32
CA VAL A 57 3.90 11.21 -6.46
C VAL A 57 4.96 10.13 -6.33
N VAL A 58 4.50 8.88 -6.29
CA VAL A 58 5.36 7.70 -6.26
C VAL A 58 5.41 7.11 -7.66
N LEU A 59 6.58 7.19 -8.31
CA LEU A 59 6.84 6.64 -9.63
C LEU A 59 7.28 5.17 -9.53
N GLY A 60 6.80 4.34 -10.44
CA GLY A 60 7.30 2.98 -10.65
C GLY A 60 8.49 2.93 -11.62
N ALA A 61 9.19 1.79 -11.64
CA ALA A 61 10.37 1.58 -12.49
C ALA A 61 10.12 1.70 -14.01
N ALA A 62 8.85 1.57 -14.45
CA ALA A 62 8.48 1.80 -15.85
C ALA A 62 8.36 3.30 -16.18
N ASP A 63 7.87 4.11 -15.24
CA ASP A 63 7.70 5.55 -15.42
C ASP A 63 9.05 6.25 -15.60
N THR A 64 10.10 5.74 -14.95
CA THR A 64 11.46 6.29 -15.07
C THR A 64 12.08 6.12 -16.45
N LYS A 65 11.43 5.38 -17.36
CA LYS A 65 11.89 5.14 -18.74
C LYS A 65 11.18 6.04 -19.76
N LEU A 66 10.29 6.93 -19.31
CA LEU A 66 9.61 7.88 -20.20
C LEU A 66 10.62 8.86 -20.82
N PRO A 67 10.44 9.26 -22.09
CA PRO A 67 11.41 10.07 -22.82
C PRO A 67 11.61 11.48 -22.26
N TYR A 68 10.66 11.99 -21.48
CA TYR A 68 10.67 13.33 -20.88
C TYR A 68 10.45 13.26 -19.36
N ILE A 69 11.06 12.27 -18.71
CA ILE A 69 10.85 12.03 -17.28
C ILE A 69 11.37 13.17 -16.41
N ASP A 70 12.50 13.79 -16.77
CA ASP A 70 13.08 14.88 -15.98
C ASP A 70 12.20 16.13 -16.02
N GLU A 71 11.59 16.43 -17.18
CA GLU A 71 10.61 17.48 -17.34
C GLU A 71 9.33 17.18 -16.53
N ALA A 72 8.85 15.94 -16.57
CA ALA A 72 7.70 15.51 -15.78
C ALA A 72 7.96 15.62 -14.26
N ILE A 73 9.13 15.19 -13.78
CA ILE A 73 9.53 15.34 -12.38
C ILE A 73 9.62 16.82 -11.99
N SER A 74 10.19 17.64 -12.87
CA SER A 74 10.30 19.09 -12.64
C SER A 74 8.93 19.76 -12.54
N PHE A 75 8.01 19.39 -13.43
CA PHE A 75 6.62 19.85 -13.39
C PHE A 75 5.93 19.46 -12.07
N LEU A 76 6.02 18.19 -11.66
CA LEU A 76 5.41 17.72 -10.41
C LEU A 76 5.95 18.47 -9.18
N ARG A 77 7.25 18.75 -9.16
CA ARG A 77 7.88 19.53 -8.07
C ARG A 77 7.40 20.99 -8.07
N GLN A 78 7.18 21.60 -9.23
CA GLN A 78 6.63 22.95 -9.34
C GLN A 78 5.19 23.01 -8.82
N GLU A 79 4.40 21.96 -9.05
CA GLU A 79 3.06 21.79 -8.48
C GLU A 79 3.06 21.43 -6.98
N GLY A 80 4.22 21.42 -6.32
CA GLY A 80 4.35 21.19 -4.88
C GLY A 80 4.36 19.72 -4.47
N TYR A 81 4.48 18.79 -5.42
CA TYR A 81 4.62 17.37 -5.11
C TYR A 81 6.06 16.98 -4.81
N ARG A 82 6.24 16.17 -3.78
CA ARG A 82 7.43 15.34 -3.63
C ARG A 82 7.38 14.21 -4.65
N VAL A 83 8.51 13.90 -5.26
CA VAL A 83 8.59 12.78 -6.22
C VAL A 83 9.57 11.75 -5.69
N VAL A 84 9.10 10.52 -5.55
CA VAL A 84 9.91 9.37 -5.13
C VAL A 84 9.78 8.25 -6.16
N VAL A 85 10.84 7.45 -6.31
CA VAL A 85 10.82 6.25 -7.15
C VAL A 85 10.78 5.04 -6.23
N ARG A 86 9.85 4.12 -6.47
CA ARG A 86 9.79 2.83 -5.77
C ARG A 86 10.36 1.72 -6.63
N ASN A 87 10.97 0.73 -5.97
CA ASN A 87 11.59 -0.42 -6.62
C ASN A 87 10.59 -1.54 -6.98
N SER A 88 9.35 -1.45 -6.48
CA SER A 88 8.26 -2.38 -6.80
C SER A 88 7.58 -2.03 -8.13
N GLY A 89 6.96 -3.02 -8.77
CA GLY A 89 6.21 -2.84 -10.01
C GLY A 89 5.00 -1.88 -9.91
N GLY A 90 4.37 -1.62 -11.06
CA GLY A 90 3.23 -0.71 -11.18
C GLY A 90 3.59 0.64 -11.79
N LEU A 91 2.56 1.45 -12.04
CA LEU A 91 2.67 2.81 -12.56
C LEU A 91 2.62 3.83 -11.42
N ALA A 92 2.78 5.10 -11.78
CA ALA A 92 2.74 6.22 -10.88
C ALA A 92 1.42 6.27 -10.08
N VAL A 93 1.53 6.59 -8.79
CA VAL A 93 0.39 6.83 -7.90
C VAL A 93 0.57 8.12 -7.13
N VAL A 94 -0.54 8.84 -6.91
CA VAL A 94 -0.59 10.07 -6.12
C VAL A 94 -1.01 9.73 -4.69
N LEU A 95 -0.29 10.29 -3.72
CA LEU A 95 -0.57 10.21 -2.30
C LEU A 95 -0.78 11.61 -1.75
N ASP A 96 -1.88 11.82 -1.04
CA ASP A 96 -2.19 13.05 -0.32
C ASP A 96 -2.87 12.72 1.03
N SER A 97 -3.19 13.74 1.83
CA SER A 97 -3.83 13.59 3.14
C SER A 97 -5.20 12.91 3.12
N GLY A 98 -5.87 12.88 1.97
CA GLY A 98 -7.12 12.16 1.74
C GLY A 98 -6.93 10.72 1.28
N VAL A 99 -5.69 10.28 1.02
CA VAL A 99 -5.38 8.92 0.55
C VAL A 99 -4.86 8.06 1.69
N LEU A 100 -5.69 7.11 2.16
CA LEU A 100 -5.28 6.11 3.14
C LEU A 100 -4.60 4.93 2.44
N ASN A 101 -3.35 4.64 2.79
CA ASN A 101 -2.66 3.44 2.35
C ASN A 101 -2.81 2.35 3.42
N ILE A 102 -3.07 1.12 2.98
CA ILE A 102 -3.19 -0.05 3.84
C ILE A 102 -2.28 -1.16 3.31
N SER A 103 -1.40 -1.65 4.16
CA SER A 103 -0.52 -2.80 3.90
C SER A 103 -0.99 -3.99 4.76
N LEU A 104 -1.25 -5.12 4.13
CA LEU A 104 -1.49 -6.41 4.80
C LEU A 104 -0.29 -7.32 4.57
N ILE A 105 0.30 -7.81 5.65
CA ILE A 105 1.52 -8.61 5.64
C ILE A 105 1.26 -9.90 6.41
N PHE A 106 1.45 -11.03 5.74
CA PHE A 106 1.09 -12.36 6.25
C PHE A 106 2.32 -13.26 6.41
N PRO A 107 2.34 -14.16 7.39
CA PRO A 107 3.43 -15.13 7.53
C PRO A 107 3.31 -16.25 6.49
N GLU A 108 4.40 -16.54 5.78
CA GLU A 108 4.49 -17.70 4.90
C GLU A 108 4.80 -18.96 5.72
N THR A 109 3.75 -19.60 6.28
CA THR A 109 3.97 -20.69 7.23
C THR A 109 4.18 -22.06 6.57
N LYS A 110 3.62 -22.34 5.38
CA LYS A 110 3.75 -23.66 4.71
C LYS A 110 3.66 -23.66 3.17
N ASN A 111 2.88 -22.77 2.57
CA ASN A 111 2.74 -22.63 1.11
C ASN A 111 2.89 -21.15 0.75
N THR A 112 3.56 -20.86 -0.36
CA THR A 112 3.62 -19.52 -0.93
C THR A 112 2.20 -19.02 -1.16
N ILE A 113 1.90 -17.83 -0.65
CA ILE A 113 0.58 -17.22 -0.84
C ILE A 113 0.51 -16.76 -2.29
N ALA A 114 -0.46 -17.28 -3.04
CA ALA A 114 -0.68 -16.83 -4.41
C ALA A 114 -1.06 -15.34 -4.44
N ILE A 115 -0.56 -14.61 -5.43
CA ILE A 115 -0.77 -13.16 -5.57
C ILE A 115 -2.26 -12.80 -5.55
N GLU A 116 -3.06 -13.61 -6.22
CA GLU A 116 -4.52 -13.51 -6.29
C GLU A 116 -5.15 -13.58 -4.91
N GLN A 117 -4.69 -14.49 -4.03
CA GLN A 117 -5.21 -14.64 -2.67
C GLN A 117 -4.96 -13.39 -1.84
N GLY A 118 -3.81 -12.74 -2.02
CA GLY A 118 -3.52 -11.45 -1.37
C GLY A 118 -4.48 -10.35 -1.82
N TYR A 119 -4.76 -10.25 -3.12
CA TYR A 119 -5.75 -9.30 -3.64
C TYR A 119 -7.18 -9.61 -3.17
N GLU A 120 -7.56 -10.89 -3.11
CA GLU A 120 -8.85 -11.33 -2.58
C GLU A 120 -9.02 -10.96 -1.11
N ALA A 121 -7.96 -11.15 -0.30
CA ALA A 121 -7.97 -10.75 1.10
C ALA A 121 -8.19 -9.24 1.26
N MET A 122 -7.49 -8.43 0.46
CA MET A 122 -7.65 -6.98 0.48
C MET A 122 -9.05 -6.55 0.01
N TYR A 123 -9.58 -7.16 -1.06
CA TYR A 123 -10.94 -6.91 -1.52
C TYR A 123 -11.96 -7.23 -0.42
N ALA A 124 -11.81 -8.37 0.26
CA ALA A 124 -12.68 -8.79 1.34
C ALA A 124 -12.62 -7.83 2.54
N LEU A 125 -11.43 -7.35 2.90
CA LEU A 125 -11.25 -6.32 3.94
C LEU A 125 -12.00 -5.05 3.55
N MET A 126 -11.76 -4.54 2.34
CA MET A 126 -12.39 -3.32 1.86
C MET A 126 -13.91 -3.43 1.79
N ALA A 127 -14.43 -4.56 1.30
CA ALA A 127 -15.87 -4.82 1.25
C ALA A 127 -16.49 -4.82 2.67
N ALA A 128 -15.80 -5.40 3.66
CA ALA A 128 -16.26 -5.40 5.04
C ALA A 128 -16.23 -3.99 5.67
N MET A 129 -15.13 -3.24 5.47
CA MET A 129 -14.98 -1.87 6.00
C MET A 129 -16.02 -0.91 5.44
N LEU A 130 -16.39 -1.07 4.16
CA LEU A 130 -17.28 -0.15 3.45
C LEU A 130 -18.75 -0.61 3.43
N ALA A 131 -19.06 -1.79 3.96
CA ALA A 131 -20.42 -2.36 3.95
C ALA A 131 -21.45 -1.45 4.61
N SER A 132 -21.10 -0.80 5.73
CA SER A 132 -22.00 0.12 6.45
C SER A 132 -22.22 1.45 5.74
N TYR A 133 -21.38 1.78 4.76
CA TYR A 133 -21.47 3.03 4.00
C TYR A 133 -22.25 2.89 2.69
N GLY A 134 -22.80 1.70 2.40
CA GLY A 134 -23.56 1.43 1.17
C GLY A 134 -22.72 1.53 -0.11
N ALA A 135 -21.38 1.50 0.00
CA ALA A 135 -20.49 1.65 -1.14
C ALA A 135 -20.48 0.37 -1.99
N ALA A 136 -20.69 0.50 -3.30
CA ALA A 136 -20.60 -0.61 -4.23
C ALA A 136 -19.15 -0.85 -4.69
N LEU A 137 -18.48 -1.83 -4.10
CA LEU A 137 -17.11 -2.21 -4.50
C LEU A 137 -17.12 -2.96 -5.84
N ARG A 138 -16.36 -2.47 -6.83
CA ARG A 138 -16.16 -3.16 -8.12
C ARG A 138 -14.68 -3.38 -8.39
N ARG A 139 -14.34 -4.59 -8.83
CA ARG A 139 -12.99 -4.92 -9.30
C ARG A 139 -12.68 -4.14 -10.57
N GLY A 140 -11.46 -3.62 -10.68
CA GLY A 140 -11.01 -2.86 -11.85
C GLY A 140 -11.47 -1.39 -11.91
N LYS A 141 -12.30 -0.93 -10.96
CA LYS A 141 -12.62 0.49 -10.76
C LYS A 141 -12.70 0.80 -9.27
N TRP A 142 -11.58 1.28 -8.71
CA TRP A 142 -11.51 1.70 -7.31
C TRP A 142 -11.87 3.19 -7.24
N LEU A 143 -13.07 3.49 -6.73
CA LEU A 143 -13.61 4.85 -6.55
C LEU A 143 -13.38 5.40 -5.12
N VAL A 144 -12.49 4.77 -4.36
CA VAL A 144 -12.11 5.20 -3.02
C VAL A 144 -10.61 5.50 -3.05
N PRO A 145 -10.13 6.63 -2.51
CA PRO A 145 -8.72 7.01 -2.50
C PRO A 145 -7.93 6.11 -1.52
N ILE A 146 -7.76 4.84 -1.90
CA ILE A 146 -7.03 3.85 -1.15
C ILE A 146 -6.01 3.24 -2.10
N ALA A 147 -4.74 3.58 -1.86
CA ALA A 147 -3.63 2.90 -2.49
C ALA A 147 -3.37 1.59 -1.71
N LEU A 148 -3.49 0.48 -2.42
CA LEU A 148 -3.41 -0.86 -1.86
C LEU A 148 -2.03 -1.43 -2.11
N GLY A 149 -1.30 -1.71 -1.03
CA GLY A 149 -0.10 -2.53 -1.04
C GLY A 149 -0.45 -3.94 -0.55
N VAL A 150 -0.44 -4.91 -1.46
CA VAL A 150 -0.36 -6.32 -1.05
C VAL A 150 1.12 -6.66 -1.12
N MET A 151 1.78 -6.74 0.04
CA MET A 151 3.15 -7.21 0.10
C MET A 151 3.10 -8.61 0.71
N ILE A 152 3.39 -9.58 -0.15
CA ILE A 152 3.44 -11.00 0.17
C ILE A 152 4.90 -11.34 0.46
#